data_AF-A0A4P7IIR4-F1
#
_entry.id   AF-A0A4P7IIR4-F1
#
_cell.length_a   1.000
_cell.length_b   1.000
_cell.length_c   1.000
_cell.angle_alpha   90.00
_cell.angle_beta   90.00
_cell.angle_gamma   90.00
#
_symmetry.space_group_name_H-M   'P 1'
#
loop_
_entity.id
_entity.type
_entity.pdbx_description
1 polymer ?
#
loop_
_entity_poly.entity_id
_entity_poly.type
_entity_poly.pdbx_seq_one_letter_code
_entity_poly.pdbx_strand_id
1 'polypeptide(L)'
;MAESPEELYARVVAAVGEDGRLPMPPVTEWDMFPWEVVDGELVPKVVLPPMEADHPRQGVDGDSCGLCTGEGDGVRIWESWNFHVMRPARPSGLPLKLWLNSNDHFDFTEMSDEQAAEFGQLSVWLARIMSRLPGIGRVHVNRWGDGSEHMHAWFVARPERMPGIVGSLAVEWDEMLPPGPEDVWLEDCNKVATKLAHHAGRALV
;
A
#
# COMPACT_ATOMS: atom_id res chain seq x y z
N MET A 1 -13.93 -11.94 4.74
CA MET A 1 -14.31 -11.35 3.43
C MET A 1 -14.36 -9.86 3.64
N ALA A 2 -13.67 -9.07 2.84
CA ALA A 2 -13.61 -7.62 2.99
C ALA A 2 -14.99 -7.00 3.23
N GLU A 3 -15.02 -6.01 4.11
CA GLU A 3 -16.23 -5.26 4.46
C GLU A 3 -16.90 -4.73 3.18
N SER A 4 -18.22 -4.84 3.15
CA SER A 4 -19.04 -4.13 2.17
C SER A 4 -18.92 -2.61 2.35
N PRO A 5 -19.27 -1.82 1.32
CA PRO A 5 -19.30 -0.37 1.43
C PRO A 5 -20.20 0.13 2.57
N GLU A 6 -21.35 -0.50 2.80
CA GLU A 6 -22.24 -0.17 3.90
C GLU A 6 -21.60 -0.40 5.27
N GLU A 7 -20.87 -1.51 5.44
CA GLU A 7 -20.12 -1.81 6.68
C GLU A 7 -18.98 -0.81 6.90
N LEU A 8 -18.22 -0.45 5.85
CA LEU A 8 -17.19 0.58 5.93
C LEU A 8 -17.78 1.92 6.36
N TYR A 9 -18.89 2.34 5.74
CA TYR A 9 -19.56 3.58 6.12
C TYR A 9 -20.06 3.55 7.56
N ALA A 10 -20.71 2.44 7.97
CA ALA A 10 -21.17 2.26 9.34
C ALA A 10 -20.02 2.31 10.35
N ARG A 11 -18.85 1.75 10.01
CA ARG A 11 -17.64 1.79 10.83
C ARG A 11 -17.08 3.21 10.98
N VAL A 12 -17.10 4.01 9.92
CA VAL A 12 -16.75 5.44 10.00
C VAL A 12 -17.72 6.17 10.91
N VAL A 13 -19.04 6.04 10.70
CA VAL A 13 -20.06 6.69 11.53
C VAL A 13 -19.97 6.25 13.00
N ALA A 14 -19.71 4.98 13.27
CA ALA A 14 -19.51 4.49 14.63
C ALA A 14 -18.27 5.10 15.31
N ALA A 15 -17.23 5.41 14.54
CA ALA A 15 -15.99 5.99 15.06
C ALA A 15 -16.10 7.50 15.33
N VAL A 16 -16.80 8.26 14.48
CA VAL A 16 -16.79 9.74 14.52
C VAL A 16 -18.17 10.41 14.54
N GLY A 17 -19.25 9.63 14.64
CA GLY A 17 -20.62 10.12 14.61
C GLY A 17 -21.15 10.37 13.19
N GLU A 18 -22.44 10.74 13.10
CA GLU A 18 -23.16 10.93 11.83
C GLU A 18 -22.62 12.10 10.98
N ASP A 19 -21.94 13.07 11.61
CA ASP A 19 -21.26 14.16 10.91
C ASP A 19 -20.07 13.67 10.07
N GLY A 20 -19.58 12.44 10.32
CA GLY A 20 -18.59 11.75 9.48
C GLY A 20 -17.20 12.38 9.44
N ARG A 21 -16.91 13.34 10.33
CA ARG A 21 -15.64 14.08 10.33
C ARG A 21 -14.53 13.27 10.97
N LEU A 22 -13.68 12.67 10.14
CA LEU A 22 -12.49 11.95 10.57
C LEU A 22 -11.44 12.88 11.19
N PRO A 23 -10.63 12.39 12.14
CA PRO A 23 -9.54 13.17 12.71
C PRO A 23 -8.51 13.52 11.64
N MET A 24 -7.77 14.62 11.86
CA MET A 24 -6.70 15.01 10.96
C MET A 24 -5.57 13.96 11.00
N PRO A 25 -5.17 13.38 9.86
CA PRO A 25 -4.01 12.49 9.82
C PRO A 25 -2.69 13.27 9.94
N PRO A 26 -1.60 12.60 10.33
CA PRO A 26 -0.27 13.21 10.47
C PRO A 26 0.31 13.70 9.13
N VAL A 27 -0.28 13.32 7.98
CA VAL A 27 0.15 13.77 6.64
C VAL A 27 0.21 15.30 6.50
N THR A 28 -0.59 16.02 7.30
CA THR A 28 -0.58 17.50 7.28
C THR A 28 0.70 18.11 7.84
N GLU A 29 1.46 17.35 8.61
CA GLU A 29 2.76 17.74 9.15
C GLU A 29 3.90 17.43 8.18
N TRP A 30 3.63 16.72 7.07
CA TRP A 30 4.66 16.32 6.13
C TRP A 30 5.01 17.46 5.18
N ASP A 31 6.31 17.67 4.96
CA ASP A 31 6.81 18.69 4.03
C ASP A 31 6.30 18.46 2.60
N MET A 32 6.11 17.20 2.20
CA MET A 32 5.62 16.81 0.88
C MET A 32 4.13 17.12 0.64
N PHE A 33 3.33 17.40 1.68
CA PHE A 33 1.92 17.76 1.49
C PHE A 33 1.85 19.11 0.75
N PRO A 34 1.27 19.20 -0.46
CA PRO A 34 1.51 20.34 -1.34
C PRO A 34 0.60 21.55 -1.06
N TRP A 35 -0.28 21.47 -0.06
CA TRP A 35 -1.26 22.51 0.27
C TRP A 35 -0.99 23.12 1.65
N GLU A 36 -1.36 24.37 1.81
CA GLU A 36 -1.35 25.08 3.10
C GLU A 36 -2.57 26.01 3.22
N VAL A 37 -2.85 26.47 4.44
CA VAL A 37 -3.94 27.42 4.69
C VAL A 37 -3.35 28.80 4.89
N VAL A 38 -3.68 29.74 4.00
CA VAL A 38 -3.27 31.15 4.07
C VAL A 38 -4.53 32.00 4.12
N ASP A 39 -4.66 32.83 5.15
CA ASP A 39 -5.82 33.70 5.38
C ASP A 39 -7.19 32.97 5.34
N GLY A 40 -7.20 31.69 5.76
CA GLY A 40 -8.40 30.86 5.80
C GLY A 40 -8.71 30.11 4.50
N GLU A 41 -7.91 30.30 3.44
CA GLU A 41 -8.08 29.64 2.15
C GLU A 41 -7.04 28.53 1.94
N LEU A 42 -7.45 27.41 1.34
CA LEU A 42 -6.55 26.33 0.94
C LEU A 42 -5.83 26.70 -0.36
N VAL A 43 -4.51 26.87 -0.29
CA VAL A 43 -3.67 27.29 -1.41
C VAL A 43 -2.49 26.33 -1.60
N PRO A 44 -1.91 26.21 -2.82
CA PRO A 44 -0.66 25.49 -3.01
C PRO A 44 0.47 26.12 -2.21
N LYS A 45 1.36 25.30 -1.65
CA LYS A 45 2.61 25.76 -1.05
C LYS A 45 3.52 26.41 -2.10
N VAL A 46 4.37 27.33 -1.64
CA VAL A 46 5.44 27.90 -2.47
C VAL A 46 6.43 26.80 -2.86
N VAL A 47 6.70 26.67 -4.17
CA VAL A 47 7.72 25.74 -4.68
C VAL A 47 9.09 26.17 -4.15
N LEU A 48 9.77 25.24 -3.48
CA LEU A 48 11.11 25.46 -2.93
C LEU A 48 12.17 25.51 -4.05
N PRO A 49 13.28 26.24 -3.86
CA PRO A 49 14.41 26.16 -4.78
C PRO A 49 15.01 24.74 -4.79
N PRO A 50 15.68 24.33 -5.89
CA PRO A 50 16.32 23.03 -5.97
C PRO A 50 17.43 22.89 -4.93
N MET A 51 17.57 21.67 -4.39
CA MET A 51 18.71 21.28 -3.56
C MET A 51 19.92 20.88 -4.42
N GLU A 52 21.11 20.77 -3.82
CA GLU A 52 22.31 20.30 -4.53
C GLU A 52 22.22 18.82 -4.93
N ALA A 53 21.51 18.02 -4.15
CA ALA A 53 21.24 16.60 -4.38
C ALA A 53 19.95 16.18 -3.67
N ASP A 54 19.35 15.08 -4.13
CA ASP A 54 18.19 14.46 -3.49
C ASP A 54 18.57 13.87 -2.12
N HIS A 55 17.58 13.73 -1.24
CA HIS A 55 17.76 12.99 0.00
C HIS A 55 18.09 11.52 -0.30
N PRO A 56 19.05 10.90 0.42
CA PRO A 56 19.34 9.49 0.23
C PRO A 56 18.12 8.65 0.64
N ARG A 57 17.79 7.66 -0.18
CA ARG A 57 16.74 6.69 0.13
C ARG A 57 17.20 5.76 1.25
N GLN A 58 16.25 5.09 1.90
CA GLN A 58 16.61 4.00 2.82
C GLN A 58 17.24 2.84 2.05
N GLY A 59 18.23 2.18 2.67
CA GLY A 59 18.83 0.97 2.10
C GLY A 59 19.84 1.22 0.98
N VAL A 60 20.31 2.45 0.74
CA VAL A 60 21.27 2.74 -0.34
C VAL A 60 22.51 1.85 -0.21
N ASP A 61 22.91 1.22 -1.33
CA ASP A 61 24.00 0.24 -1.41
C ASP A 61 23.80 -0.99 -0.49
N GLY A 62 22.55 -1.25 -0.09
CA GLY A 62 22.17 -2.31 0.85
C GLY A 62 22.36 -1.96 2.33
N ASP A 63 22.86 -0.77 2.66
CA ASP A 63 23.15 -0.40 4.05
C ASP A 63 21.86 -0.13 4.84
N SER A 64 21.71 -0.81 5.98
CA SER A 64 20.58 -0.63 6.91
C SER A 64 19.19 -0.82 6.25
N CYS A 65 19.12 -1.68 5.21
CA CYS A 65 17.87 -2.00 4.53
C CYS A 65 16.98 -2.91 5.40
N GLY A 66 15.87 -2.38 5.93
CA GLY A 66 14.95 -3.13 6.79
C GLY A 66 14.30 -4.36 6.14
N LEU A 67 14.16 -4.38 4.81
CA LEU A 67 13.68 -5.55 4.07
C LEU A 67 14.72 -6.67 3.99
N CYS A 68 16.01 -6.31 3.88
CA CYS A 68 17.12 -7.27 3.87
C CYS A 68 17.41 -7.81 5.27
N THR A 69 17.41 -6.95 6.30
CA THR A 69 17.67 -7.36 7.69
C THR A 69 16.50 -8.13 8.30
N GLY A 70 15.30 -7.97 7.74
CA GLY A 70 14.07 -8.53 8.31
C GLY A 70 13.57 -7.76 9.55
N GLU A 71 14.15 -6.59 9.82
CA GLU A 71 13.74 -5.71 10.93
C GLU A 71 12.55 -4.81 10.54
N GLY A 72 12.08 -4.88 9.29
CA GLY A 72 10.84 -4.23 8.85
C GLY A 72 9.60 -4.73 9.59
N ASP A 73 8.53 -3.95 9.56
CA ASP A 73 7.26 -4.19 10.27
C ASP A 73 6.24 -5.04 9.49
N GLY A 74 6.52 -5.35 8.22
CA GLY A 74 5.65 -6.17 7.40
C GLY A 74 5.83 -7.67 7.65
N VAL A 75 4.80 -8.45 7.31
CA VAL A 75 4.79 -9.90 7.46
C VAL A 75 4.66 -10.56 6.10
N ARG A 76 5.57 -11.50 5.79
CA ARG A 76 5.54 -12.27 4.55
C ARG A 76 4.37 -13.25 4.54
N ILE A 77 3.62 -13.28 3.44
CA ILE A 77 2.47 -14.18 3.25
C ILE A 77 2.61 -15.12 2.04
N TRP A 78 3.53 -14.81 1.12
CA TRP A 78 3.83 -15.62 -0.07
C TRP A 78 5.27 -15.35 -0.52
N GLU A 79 5.90 -16.33 -1.16
CA GLU A 79 7.22 -16.17 -1.79
C GLU A 79 7.43 -17.06 -3.03
N SER A 80 8.27 -16.60 -3.94
CA SER A 80 8.91 -17.35 -5.03
C SER A 80 10.43 -17.24 -4.93
N TRP A 81 11.12 -17.66 -5.98
CA TRP A 81 12.57 -17.53 -6.07
C TRP A 81 13.05 -16.07 -6.05
N ASN A 82 12.42 -15.18 -6.83
CA ASN A 82 12.88 -13.78 -6.96
C ASN A 82 12.10 -12.78 -6.11
N PHE A 83 10.87 -13.11 -5.68
CA PHE A 83 9.98 -12.15 -5.04
C PHE A 83 9.26 -12.72 -3.83
N HIS A 84 8.76 -11.84 -2.98
CA HIS A 84 7.86 -12.18 -1.88
C HIS A 84 6.78 -11.11 -1.69
N VAL A 85 5.64 -11.51 -1.14
CA VAL A 85 4.52 -10.62 -0.83
C VAL A 85 4.45 -10.43 0.67
N MET A 86 4.35 -9.17 1.10
CA MET A 86 4.18 -8.76 2.49
C MET A 86 2.86 -8.03 2.71
N ARG A 87 2.38 -8.06 3.95
CA ARG A 87 1.25 -7.28 4.45
C ARG A 87 1.69 -6.48 5.70
N PRO A 88 1.09 -5.31 6.00
CA PRO A 88 1.39 -4.54 7.22
C PRO A 88 1.19 -5.35 8.51
N ALA A 89 1.83 -5.03 9.63
CA ALA A 89 1.68 -5.78 10.88
C ALA A 89 0.21 -5.95 11.34
N ARG A 90 -0.64 -4.95 11.07
CA ARG A 90 -2.04 -4.82 11.49
C ARG A 90 -2.89 -4.23 10.36
N PRO A 91 -4.22 -4.40 10.36
CA PRO A 91 -5.09 -3.74 9.39
C PRO A 91 -5.02 -2.21 9.51
N SER A 92 -5.25 -1.54 8.39
CA SER A 92 -5.39 -0.08 8.25
C SER A 92 -6.78 0.27 7.73
N GLY A 93 -6.97 1.51 7.27
CA GLY A 93 -8.27 2.05 6.91
C GLY A 93 -8.93 1.41 5.69
N LEU A 94 -8.15 1.08 4.66
CA LEU A 94 -8.62 0.41 3.46
C LEU A 94 -8.68 -1.11 3.62
N PRO A 95 -9.49 -1.80 2.80
CA PRO A 95 -9.69 -3.24 2.89
C PRO A 95 -8.41 -4.09 2.85
N LEU A 96 -7.43 -3.74 2.00
CA LEU A 96 -6.21 -4.52 1.86
C LEU A 96 -5.08 -3.71 1.21
N LYS A 97 -3.91 -3.70 1.85
CA LYS A 97 -2.63 -3.23 1.30
C LYS A 97 -1.61 -4.35 1.32
N LEU A 98 -0.95 -4.59 0.20
CA LEU A 98 0.15 -5.56 0.08
C LEU A 98 1.35 -4.93 -0.60
N TRP A 99 2.53 -5.46 -0.31
CA TRP A 99 3.78 -5.09 -1.00
C TRP A 99 4.35 -6.32 -1.69
N LEU A 100 4.62 -6.20 -2.99
CA LEU A 100 5.44 -7.17 -3.73
C LEU A 100 6.88 -6.65 -3.70
N ASN A 101 7.78 -7.40 -3.08
CA ASN A 101 9.18 -7.03 -2.89
C ASN A 101 10.09 -8.03 -3.62
N SER A 102 11.23 -7.58 -4.11
CA SER A 102 12.31 -8.48 -4.51
C SER A 102 12.91 -9.21 -3.29
N ASN A 103 13.44 -10.40 -3.51
CA ASN A 103 14.21 -11.12 -2.49
C ASN A 103 15.64 -10.57 -2.37
N ASP A 104 16.25 -10.24 -3.49
CA ASP A 104 17.56 -9.58 -3.54
C ASP A 104 17.43 -8.06 -3.46
N HIS A 105 18.48 -7.41 -2.96
CA HIS A 105 18.56 -5.95 -2.89
C HIS A 105 18.95 -5.36 -4.24
N PHE A 106 18.02 -4.66 -4.87
CA PHE A 106 18.24 -3.89 -6.09
C PHE A 106 17.10 -2.86 -6.24
N ASP A 107 17.32 -1.81 -7.03
CA ASP A 107 16.27 -0.87 -7.42
C ASP A 107 15.47 -1.37 -8.63
N PHE A 108 14.27 -0.81 -8.80
CA PHE A 108 13.34 -1.14 -9.88
C PHE A 108 13.99 -1.13 -11.28
N THR A 109 14.91 -0.21 -11.55
CA THR A 109 15.59 -0.09 -12.85
C THR A 109 16.71 -1.11 -13.07
N GLU A 110 17.06 -1.88 -12.04
CA GLU A 110 18.14 -2.87 -12.06
C GLU A 110 17.63 -4.30 -12.25
N MET A 111 16.32 -4.50 -12.34
CA MET A 111 15.73 -5.79 -12.68
C MET A 111 16.30 -6.33 -13.99
N SER A 112 16.67 -7.61 -14.01
CA SER A 112 16.92 -8.33 -15.27
C SER A 112 15.64 -8.44 -16.08
N ASP A 113 15.76 -8.74 -17.38
CA ASP A 113 14.60 -8.95 -18.25
C ASP A 113 13.70 -10.10 -17.74
N GLU A 114 14.28 -11.16 -17.18
CA GLU A 114 13.55 -12.27 -16.56
C GLU A 114 12.80 -11.82 -15.29
N GLN A 115 13.46 -11.04 -14.42
CA GLN A 115 12.84 -10.50 -13.21
C GLN A 115 11.71 -9.53 -13.55
N ALA A 116 11.91 -8.66 -14.55
CA ALA A 116 10.89 -7.73 -15.03
C ALA A 116 9.67 -8.49 -15.63
N ALA A 117 9.91 -9.59 -16.34
CA ALA A 117 8.84 -10.44 -16.86
C ALA A 117 8.05 -11.12 -15.72
N GLU A 118 8.74 -11.68 -14.72
CA GLU A 118 8.09 -12.27 -13.54
C GLU A 118 7.31 -11.20 -12.75
N PHE A 119 7.91 -10.03 -12.50
CA PHE A 119 7.25 -8.92 -11.82
C PHE A 119 5.97 -8.48 -12.53
N GLY A 120 5.98 -8.37 -13.86
CA GLY A 120 4.80 -8.03 -14.65
C GLY A 120 3.68 -9.06 -14.51
N GLN A 121 4.02 -10.34 -14.53
CA GLN A 121 3.07 -11.44 -14.32
C GLN A 121 2.47 -11.42 -12.91
N LEU A 122 3.33 -11.36 -11.88
CA LEU A 122 2.93 -11.31 -10.47
C LEU A 122 2.03 -10.10 -10.21
N SER A 123 2.36 -8.93 -10.78
CA SER A 123 1.55 -7.71 -10.65
C SER A 123 0.14 -7.89 -11.21
N VAL A 124 0.03 -8.47 -12.41
CA VAL A 124 -1.28 -8.74 -13.02
C VAL A 124 -2.07 -9.77 -12.22
N TRP A 125 -1.42 -10.82 -11.72
CA TRP A 125 -2.09 -11.86 -10.94
C TRP A 125 -2.58 -11.33 -9.59
N LEU A 126 -1.73 -10.63 -8.84
CA LEU A 126 -2.10 -9.99 -7.57
C LEU A 126 -3.29 -9.05 -7.75
N ALA A 127 -3.19 -8.09 -8.69
CA ALA A 127 -4.26 -7.13 -8.94
C ALA A 127 -5.57 -7.83 -9.33
N ARG A 128 -5.51 -8.89 -10.15
CA ARG A 128 -6.68 -9.69 -10.55
C ARG A 128 -7.28 -10.47 -9.38
N ILE A 129 -6.46 -11.08 -8.53
CA ILE A 129 -6.91 -11.87 -7.38
C ILE A 129 -7.59 -10.95 -6.36
N MET A 130 -6.93 -9.84 -6.00
CA MET A 130 -7.44 -8.85 -5.07
C MET A 130 -8.72 -8.18 -5.58
N SER A 131 -8.79 -7.84 -6.88
CA SER A 131 -9.99 -7.23 -7.49
C SER A 131 -11.19 -8.19 -7.58
N ARG A 132 -11.00 -9.48 -7.27
CA ARG A 132 -12.09 -10.48 -7.22
C ARG A 132 -12.53 -10.79 -5.79
N LEU A 133 -11.92 -10.15 -4.79
CA LEU A 133 -12.45 -10.20 -3.43
C LEU A 133 -13.77 -9.42 -3.38
N PRO A 134 -14.79 -9.91 -2.64
CA PRO A 134 -16.03 -9.16 -2.42
C PRO A 134 -15.75 -7.76 -1.84
N GLY A 135 -16.57 -6.77 -2.19
CA GLY A 135 -16.42 -5.41 -1.67
C GLY A 135 -15.28 -4.59 -2.28
N ILE A 136 -14.44 -5.17 -3.15
CA ILE A 136 -13.32 -4.46 -3.80
C ILE A 136 -13.73 -3.94 -5.18
N GLY A 137 -13.57 -2.63 -5.39
CA GLY A 137 -13.92 -2.01 -6.68
C GLY A 137 -12.75 -1.98 -7.68
N ARG A 138 -11.56 -1.59 -7.20
CA ARG A 138 -10.31 -1.55 -7.98
C ARG A 138 -9.12 -1.80 -7.06
N VAL A 139 -8.02 -2.23 -7.65
CA VAL A 139 -6.72 -2.34 -7.00
C VAL A 139 -5.76 -1.40 -7.70
N HIS A 140 -5.16 -0.48 -6.94
CA HIS A 140 -4.08 0.37 -7.41
C HIS A 140 -2.77 -0.38 -7.34
N VAL A 141 -1.93 -0.24 -8.36
CA VAL A 141 -0.58 -0.79 -8.41
C VAL A 141 0.37 0.40 -8.52
N ASN A 142 1.15 0.67 -7.48
CA ASN A 142 1.97 1.87 -7.40
C ASN A 142 3.43 1.52 -7.15
N ARG A 143 4.34 2.24 -7.83
CA ARG A 143 5.75 2.31 -7.49
C ARG A 143 6.09 3.77 -7.19
N TRP A 144 6.36 4.08 -5.94
CA TRP A 144 6.91 5.38 -5.51
C TRP A 144 8.37 5.19 -5.14
N GLY A 145 9.25 5.95 -5.80
CA GLY A 145 10.69 5.73 -5.80
C GLY A 145 11.46 6.39 -4.67
N ASP A 146 10.84 7.30 -3.92
CA ASP A 146 11.55 8.26 -3.05
C ASP A 146 11.89 7.71 -1.65
N GLY A 147 11.23 6.64 -1.21
CA GLY A 147 11.37 6.13 0.18
C GLY A 147 12.51 5.14 0.40
N SER A 148 12.64 4.13 -0.46
CA SER A 148 13.60 3.04 -0.32
C SER A 148 14.15 2.61 -1.68
N GLU A 149 15.43 2.25 -1.69
CA GLU A 149 16.12 1.66 -2.83
C GLU A 149 15.64 0.23 -3.13
N HIS A 150 15.35 -0.56 -2.09
CA HIS A 150 14.92 -1.95 -2.24
C HIS A 150 13.63 -2.02 -3.07
N MET A 151 13.67 -2.77 -4.16
CA MET A 151 12.56 -2.90 -5.10
C MET A 151 11.30 -3.41 -4.40
N HIS A 152 10.27 -2.58 -4.42
CA HIS A 152 8.94 -2.96 -3.97
C HIS A 152 7.85 -2.20 -4.74
N ALA A 153 6.68 -2.83 -4.88
CA ALA A 153 5.48 -2.24 -5.45
C ALA A 153 4.30 -2.41 -4.51
N TRP A 154 3.47 -1.38 -4.42
CA TRP A 154 2.29 -1.31 -3.57
C TRP A 154 1.05 -1.79 -4.32
N PHE A 155 0.26 -2.64 -3.68
CA PHE A 155 -1.06 -3.07 -4.15
C PHE A 155 -2.10 -2.62 -3.14
N VAL A 156 -2.96 -1.69 -3.53
CA VAL A 156 -3.93 -1.05 -2.63
C VAL A 156 -5.34 -1.31 -3.12
N ALA A 157 -6.09 -2.13 -2.40
CA ALA A 157 -7.47 -2.46 -2.72
C ALA A 157 -8.40 -1.35 -2.20
N ARG A 158 -9.08 -0.65 -3.11
CA ARG A 158 -10.11 0.33 -2.74
C ARG A 158 -11.49 -0.34 -2.63
N PRO A 159 -12.33 0.10 -1.67
CA PRO A 159 -13.71 -0.37 -1.59
C PRO A 159 -14.49 -0.01 -2.86
N GLU A 160 -15.43 -0.85 -3.26
CA GLU A 160 -16.39 -0.53 -4.30
C GLU A 160 -17.37 0.56 -3.84
N ARG A 161 -18.06 1.22 -4.78
CA ARG A 161 -19.15 2.18 -4.51
C ARG A 161 -18.84 3.34 -3.52
N MET A 162 -17.58 3.61 -3.22
CA MET A 162 -17.12 4.74 -2.40
C MET A 162 -16.54 5.85 -3.28
N PRO A 163 -17.34 6.87 -3.69
CA PRO A 163 -16.94 7.82 -4.71
C PRO A 163 -15.79 8.76 -4.27
N GLY A 164 -15.63 9.01 -2.97
CA GLY A 164 -14.56 9.85 -2.43
C GLY A 164 -13.21 9.13 -2.25
N ILE A 165 -13.22 7.79 -2.23
CA ILE A 165 -12.03 6.96 -1.98
C ILE A 165 -11.54 6.42 -3.33
N VAL A 166 -10.92 7.31 -4.11
CA VAL A 166 -10.50 7.04 -5.49
C VAL A 166 -9.19 7.74 -5.82
N GLY A 167 -8.50 7.25 -6.86
CA GLY A 167 -7.29 7.88 -7.38
C GLY A 167 -6.10 7.74 -6.44
N SER A 168 -5.12 8.64 -6.59
CA SER A 168 -3.93 8.68 -5.71
C SER A 168 -4.32 8.85 -4.25
N LEU A 169 -5.31 9.73 -3.98
CA LEU A 169 -5.82 10.06 -2.64
C LEU A 169 -6.42 8.89 -1.85
N ALA A 170 -6.67 7.74 -2.50
CA ALA A 170 -7.12 6.54 -1.80
C ALA A 170 -6.09 6.07 -0.76
N VAL A 171 -4.80 6.28 -1.00
CA VAL A 171 -3.75 5.86 -0.06
C VAL A 171 -3.72 6.75 1.17
N GLU A 172 -4.00 8.04 1.02
CA GLU A 172 -4.15 8.99 2.11
C GLU A 172 -5.41 8.70 2.94
N TRP A 173 -6.50 8.27 2.28
CA TRP A 173 -7.70 7.79 2.98
C TRP A 173 -7.41 6.59 3.89
N ASP A 174 -6.46 5.73 3.53
CA ASP A 174 -6.09 4.57 4.35
C ASP A 174 -5.57 4.95 5.75
N GLU A 175 -4.88 6.08 5.86
CA GLU A 175 -4.36 6.61 7.12
C GLU A 175 -5.45 7.32 7.95
N MET A 176 -6.53 7.77 7.30
CA MET A 176 -7.62 8.51 7.93
C MET A 176 -8.75 7.61 8.41
N LEU A 177 -9.06 6.57 7.64
CA LEU A 177 -10.16 5.67 7.93
C LEU A 177 -9.83 4.80 9.14
N PRO A 178 -10.80 4.53 10.04
CA PRO A 178 -10.58 3.58 11.13
C PRO A 178 -10.15 2.21 10.58
N PRO A 179 -9.38 1.38 11.30
CA PRO A 179 -9.04 0.05 10.81
C PRO A 179 -10.28 -0.86 10.74
N GLY A 180 -10.32 -1.73 9.73
CA GLY A 180 -11.35 -2.78 9.62
C GLY A 180 -11.11 -3.98 10.56
N PRO A 181 -12.03 -4.96 10.60
CA PRO A 181 -11.89 -6.17 11.41
C PRO A 181 -10.68 -7.01 10.99
N GLU A 182 -9.84 -7.37 11.97
CA GLU A 182 -8.57 -8.06 11.72
C GLU A 182 -8.76 -9.48 11.17
N ASP A 183 -9.76 -10.23 11.65
CA ASP A 183 -10.05 -11.59 11.20
C ASP A 183 -10.46 -11.62 9.73
N VAL A 184 -11.30 -10.67 9.31
CA VAL A 184 -11.71 -10.46 7.92
C VAL A 184 -10.51 -10.14 7.02
N TRP A 185 -9.67 -9.22 7.48
CA TRP A 185 -8.48 -8.79 6.74
C TRP A 185 -7.44 -9.91 6.59
N LEU A 186 -7.21 -10.69 7.65
CA LEU A 186 -6.33 -11.87 7.61
C LEU A 186 -6.87 -12.96 6.67
N GLU A 187 -8.17 -13.21 6.69
CA GLU A 187 -8.80 -14.18 5.77
C GLU A 187 -8.55 -13.79 4.30
N ASP A 188 -8.64 -12.50 3.98
CA ASP A 188 -8.40 -12.02 2.63
C ASP A 188 -6.91 -12.05 2.26
N CYS A 189 -5.99 -11.74 3.19
CA CYS A 189 -4.55 -11.97 3.00
C CYS A 189 -4.27 -13.43 2.64
N ASN A 190 -4.85 -14.38 3.40
CA ASN A 190 -4.67 -15.81 3.17
C ASN A 190 -5.20 -16.23 1.80
N LYS A 191 -6.40 -15.77 1.43
CA LYS A 191 -6.98 -16.04 0.10
C LYS A 191 -6.09 -15.53 -1.03
N VAL A 192 -5.52 -14.33 -0.90
CA VAL A 192 -4.63 -13.77 -1.92
C VAL A 192 -3.37 -14.63 -2.04
N ALA A 193 -2.72 -14.95 -0.93
CA ALA A 193 -1.51 -15.78 -0.90
C ALA A 193 -1.75 -17.18 -1.49
N THR A 194 -2.80 -17.88 -1.05
CA THR A 194 -3.15 -19.23 -1.56
C THR A 194 -3.46 -19.20 -3.05
N LYS A 195 -4.23 -18.19 -3.53
CA LYS A 195 -4.55 -18.08 -4.96
C LYS A 195 -3.32 -17.75 -5.80
N LEU A 196 -2.41 -16.92 -5.30
CA LEU A 196 -1.16 -16.61 -6.00
C LEU A 196 -0.28 -17.87 -6.11
N ALA A 197 -0.24 -18.71 -5.08
CA ALA A 197 0.45 -20.00 -5.07
C ALA A 197 -0.02 -20.99 -6.15
N HIS A 198 -1.25 -20.85 -6.67
CA HIS A 198 -1.71 -21.65 -7.82
C HIS A 198 -1.07 -21.23 -9.16
N HIS A 199 -0.50 -20.03 -9.22
CA HIS A 199 0.21 -19.53 -10.39
C HIS A 199 1.72 -19.76 -10.29
N ALA A 200 2.32 -19.40 -9.14
CA ALA A 200 3.75 -19.52 -8.88
C ALA A 200 4.05 -19.48 -7.37
N GLY A 201 5.26 -19.87 -6.99
CA GLY A 201 5.73 -19.77 -5.61
C GLY A 201 4.92 -20.60 -4.61
N ARG A 202 4.90 -20.18 -3.35
CA ARG A 202 4.19 -20.84 -2.25
C ARG A 202 3.58 -19.83 -1.29
N ALA A 203 2.44 -20.17 -0.70
CA ALA A 203 1.86 -19.44 0.42
C ALA A 203 2.58 -19.76 1.74
N LEU A 204 2.61 -18.80 2.66
CA LEU A 204 3.23 -18.90 3.99
C LEU A 204 2.20 -18.84 5.13
N VAL A 205 0.92 -18.85 4.79
CA VAL A 205 -0.24 -18.68 5.67
C VAL A 205 -1.30 -19.74 5.41
#